data_AF-A0A2N5WVQ0-F1
#
_entry.id   AF-A0A2N5WVQ0-F1
#
_cell.length_a   1.000
_cell.length_b   1.000
_cell.length_c   1.000
_cell.angle_alpha   90.00
_cell.angle_beta   90.00
_cell.angle_gamma   90.00
#
_symmetry.space_group_name_H-M   'P 1'
#
loop_
_entity.id
_entity.type
_entity.pdbx_description
1 polymer ?
#
loop_
_entity_poly.entity_id
_entity_poly.type
_entity_poly.pdbx_seq_one_letter_code
_entity_poly.pdbx_strand_id
1 'polypeptide(L)'
;MTDYDPVGHILLTPADPDASCRARRLRRLGLGDRPAPALDDFARTLARTARTPWAMVTFVGERHQYFAGILAPAGLPYDGGLPQAGRAADRGRRVPLDHGFCPYVVVRRKALVLDDVRDYPRFAGNPVVDELGIRSYMGAPLVDHHGQVLGSAAVMDHEPRPWGRQGLGTIKAMARELADGISPPPRGAAPAQAPYGLAQAPYGPAQAPYGPGGTPYGGTWSAYGDAGAYGG
;
A
#
# COMPACT_ATOMS: atom_id res chain seq x y z
N MET A 1 26.23 -20.03 -22.01
CA MET A 1 24.93 -19.85 -22.68
C MET A 1 23.95 -19.43 -21.61
N THR A 2 23.60 -18.15 -21.58
CA THR A 2 22.61 -17.60 -20.65
C THR A 2 21.26 -18.18 -21.01
N ASP A 3 20.64 -18.89 -20.07
CA ASP A 3 19.29 -19.43 -20.22
C ASP A 3 18.34 -18.24 -20.43
N TYR A 4 17.88 -18.09 -21.67
CA TYR A 4 16.92 -17.05 -22.04
C TYR A 4 15.55 -17.60 -21.67
N ASP A 5 15.02 -17.15 -20.54
CA ASP A 5 13.66 -17.45 -20.10
C ASP A 5 12.67 -16.46 -20.77
N PRO A 6 11.94 -16.87 -21.82
CA PRO A 6 11.00 -16.00 -22.50
C PRO A 6 9.78 -15.64 -21.64
N VAL A 7 9.55 -16.33 -20.52
CA VAL A 7 8.40 -16.14 -19.62
C VAL A 7 8.69 -15.10 -18.52
N GLY A 8 9.96 -14.81 -18.25
CA GLY A 8 10.38 -13.77 -17.30
C GLY A 8 9.92 -12.36 -17.68
N HIS A 9 9.43 -12.16 -18.91
CA HIS A 9 8.84 -10.92 -19.40
C HIS A 9 7.33 -10.77 -19.09
N ILE A 10 6.67 -11.82 -18.57
CA ILE A 10 5.22 -11.84 -18.28
C ILE A 10 4.94 -11.50 -16.79
N LEU A 11 5.94 -11.62 -15.91
CA LEU A 11 5.78 -11.24 -14.51
C LEU A 11 6.16 -9.77 -14.30
N LEU A 12 5.24 -9.01 -13.72
CA LEU A 12 5.51 -7.65 -13.26
C LEU A 12 6.77 -7.61 -12.39
N THR A 13 6.85 -8.57 -11.46
CA THR A 13 7.90 -8.72 -10.47
C THR A 13 8.99 -9.67 -11.00
N PRO A 14 10.26 -9.25 -11.07
CA PRO A 14 11.36 -10.13 -11.46
C PRO A 14 11.54 -11.30 -10.47
N ALA A 15 12.32 -12.31 -10.87
CA ALA A 15 12.74 -13.38 -9.97
C ALA A 15 13.41 -12.81 -8.70
N ASP A 16 13.07 -13.41 -7.55
CA ASP A 16 13.48 -12.93 -6.24
C ASP A 16 14.46 -13.90 -5.56
N PRO A 17 15.79 -13.72 -5.74
CA PRO A 17 16.79 -14.58 -5.11
C PRO A 17 16.85 -14.40 -3.59
N ASP A 18 16.35 -13.28 -3.06
CA ASP A 18 16.42 -12.93 -1.64
C ASP A 18 15.22 -13.48 -0.84
N ALA A 19 14.20 -14.04 -1.49
CA ALA A 19 12.92 -14.41 -0.88
C ALA A 19 13.06 -15.25 0.39
N SER A 20 13.84 -16.33 0.34
CA SER A 20 14.04 -17.21 1.50
C SER A 20 14.89 -16.59 2.60
N CYS A 21 15.89 -15.77 2.23
CA CYS A 21 16.68 -15.04 3.23
C CYS A 21 15.80 -14.03 3.97
N ARG A 22 15.02 -13.26 3.22
CA ARG A 22 14.07 -12.27 3.73
C ARG A 22 13.01 -12.92 4.63
N ALA A 23 12.41 -14.03 4.22
CA ALA A 23 11.41 -14.73 5.03
C ALA A 23 11.99 -15.30 6.34
N ARG A 24 13.25 -15.75 6.35
CA ARG A 24 13.93 -16.10 7.62
C ARG A 24 14.16 -14.87 8.49
N ARG A 25 14.55 -13.74 7.91
CA ARG A 25 14.79 -12.50 8.65
C ARG A 25 13.52 -11.93 9.27
N LEU A 26 12.42 -11.89 8.51
CA LEU A 26 11.09 -11.48 9.00
C LEU A 26 10.66 -12.32 10.22
N ARG A 27 10.79 -13.65 10.14
CA ARG A 27 10.50 -14.55 11.27
C ARG A 27 11.34 -14.26 12.51
N ARG A 28 12.65 -14.00 12.35
CA ARG A 28 13.54 -13.65 13.47
C ARG A 28 13.18 -12.31 14.13
N LEU A 29 12.62 -11.38 13.36
CA LEU A 29 12.17 -10.09 13.85
C LEU A 29 10.71 -10.13 14.38
N GLY A 30 10.00 -11.25 14.23
CA GLY A 30 8.58 -11.36 14.60
C GLY A 30 7.66 -10.48 13.74
N LEU A 31 7.98 -10.36 12.45
CA LEU A 31 7.30 -9.53 11.45
C LEU A 31 6.59 -10.38 10.38
N GLY A 32 5.50 -9.86 9.82
CA GLY A 32 4.88 -10.39 8.59
C GLY A 32 3.77 -11.44 8.80
N ASP A 33 3.30 -11.62 10.03
CA ASP A 33 2.25 -12.58 10.37
C ASP A 33 1.14 -12.04 11.27
N ARG A 34 1.33 -10.85 11.85
CA ARG A 34 0.38 -10.17 12.74
C ARG A 34 0.27 -8.66 12.46
N PRO A 35 -0.92 -8.05 12.63
CA PRO A 35 -1.09 -6.62 12.49
C PRO A 35 -0.31 -5.89 13.57
N ALA A 36 0.15 -4.68 13.25
CA ALA A 36 0.78 -3.80 14.21
C ALA A 36 0.07 -2.45 14.20
N PRO A 37 -0.68 -2.08 15.25
CA PRO A 37 -1.35 -0.78 15.31
C PRO A 37 -0.43 0.41 15.04
N ALA A 38 0.82 0.35 15.53
CA ALA A 38 1.85 1.36 15.26
C ALA A 38 2.18 1.50 13.76
N LEU A 39 2.08 0.42 12.98
CA LEU A 39 2.27 0.50 11.52
C LEU A 39 1.02 1.00 10.80
N ASP A 40 -0.18 0.76 11.32
CA ASP A 40 -1.39 1.42 10.83
C ASP A 40 -1.33 2.93 11.10
N ASP A 41 -0.79 3.37 12.24
CA ASP A 41 -0.53 4.79 12.54
C ASP A 41 0.54 5.41 11.64
N PHE A 42 1.60 4.66 11.36
CA PHE A 42 2.59 5.06 10.37
C PHE A 42 1.95 5.21 8.99
N ALA A 43 1.13 4.24 8.55
CA ALA A 43 0.42 4.32 7.27
C ALA A 43 -0.51 5.55 7.23
N ARG A 44 -1.24 5.83 8.31
CA ARG A 44 -2.04 7.07 8.43
C ARG A 44 -1.20 8.33 8.27
N THR A 45 -0.03 8.38 8.89
CA THR A 45 0.89 9.52 8.77
C THR A 45 1.43 9.65 7.35
N LEU A 46 1.86 8.54 6.74
CA LEU A 46 2.34 8.50 5.38
C LEU A 46 1.27 9.00 4.39
N ALA A 47 0.03 8.53 4.53
CA ALA A 47 -1.10 8.97 3.71
C ALA A 47 -1.34 10.48 3.81
N ARG A 48 -1.32 11.05 5.03
CA ARG A 48 -1.48 12.50 5.23
C ARG A 48 -0.33 13.29 4.60
N THR A 49 0.91 12.85 4.77
CA THR A 49 2.09 13.49 4.19
C THR A 49 2.06 13.45 2.67
N ALA A 50 1.64 12.32 2.09
CA ALA A 50 1.51 12.11 0.66
C ALA A 50 0.21 12.69 0.06
N ARG A 51 -0.78 13.03 0.90
CA ARG A 51 -2.15 13.41 0.51
C ARG A 51 -2.83 12.36 -0.38
N THR A 52 -2.76 11.10 0.05
CA THR A 52 -3.39 9.95 -0.64
C THR A 52 -4.46 9.30 0.22
N PRO A 53 -5.47 8.66 -0.40
CA PRO A 53 -6.46 7.86 0.31
C PRO A 53 -5.90 6.52 0.80
N TRP A 54 -4.82 6.02 0.18
CA TRP A 54 -4.20 4.75 0.56
C TRP A 54 -2.76 4.93 1.01
N ALA A 55 -2.39 4.16 2.03
CA ALA A 55 -1.00 3.95 2.45
C ALA A 55 -0.85 2.58 3.07
N MET A 56 0.34 2.00 2.94
CA MET A 56 0.62 0.68 3.45
C MET A 56 2.09 0.49 3.83
N VAL A 57 2.29 -0.35 4.84
CA VAL A 57 3.56 -0.98 5.18
C VAL A 57 3.38 -2.46 4.88
N THR A 58 4.18 -2.97 3.95
CA THR A 58 4.10 -4.36 3.51
C THR A 58 5.39 -5.09 3.86
N PHE A 59 5.27 -6.33 4.31
CA PHE A 59 6.38 -7.28 4.39
C PHE A 59 6.19 -8.38 3.35
N VAL A 60 7.24 -8.69 2.60
CA VAL A 60 7.13 -9.62 1.46
C VAL A 60 7.76 -10.95 1.83
N GLY A 61 6.94 -11.99 1.95
CA GLY A 61 7.40 -13.37 2.18
C GLY A 61 7.73 -14.10 0.88
N GLU A 62 7.86 -15.43 0.96
CA GLU A 62 8.13 -16.28 -0.21
C GLU A 62 6.90 -16.51 -1.10
N ARG A 63 5.70 -16.49 -0.50
CA ARG A 63 4.45 -16.88 -1.18
C ARG A 63 3.41 -15.78 -1.26
N HIS A 64 3.49 -14.82 -0.35
CA HIS A 64 2.50 -13.75 -0.19
C HIS A 64 3.20 -12.52 0.38
N GLN A 65 2.60 -11.36 0.15
CA GLN A 65 2.91 -10.15 0.92
C GLN A 65 1.90 -10.00 2.05
N TYR A 66 2.36 -9.39 3.14
CA TYR A 66 1.57 -9.15 4.34
C TYR A 66 1.49 -7.65 4.62
N PHE A 67 0.29 -7.11 4.73
CA PHE A 67 0.03 -5.71 5.02
C PHE A 67 0.08 -5.43 6.52
N ALA A 68 1.28 -5.24 7.04
CA ALA A 68 1.51 -5.05 8.46
C ALA A 68 0.98 -3.70 9.00
N GLY A 69 0.94 -2.69 8.12
CA GLY A 69 0.27 -1.41 8.35
C GLY A 69 -0.58 -1.03 7.14
N ILE A 70 -1.81 -0.55 7.33
CA ILE A 70 -2.65 -0.11 6.23
C ILE A 70 -3.60 1.04 6.62
N LEU A 71 -3.73 1.99 5.72
CA LEU A 71 -4.88 2.88 5.60
C LEU A 71 -5.48 2.69 4.20
N ALA A 72 -6.78 2.44 4.14
CA ALA A 72 -7.56 2.33 2.91
C ALA A 72 -8.94 2.99 3.12
N PRO A 73 -9.57 3.50 2.05
CA PRO A 73 -10.96 3.95 2.11
C PRO A 73 -11.92 2.85 2.57
N ALA A 74 -12.96 3.22 3.32
CA ALA A 74 -14.03 2.31 3.67
C ALA A 74 -14.98 2.08 2.47
N GLY A 75 -15.59 0.89 2.40
CA GLY A 75 -16.68 0.62 1.45
C GLY A 75 -16.27 0.30 0.01
N LEU A 76 -15.00 -0.03 -0.24
CA LEU A 76 -14.58 -0.49 -1.55
C LEU A 76 -15.20 -1.87 -1.87
N PRO A 77 -15.65 -2.10 -3.13
CA PRO A 77 -16.33 -3.33 -3.56
C PRO A 77 -15.41 -4.56 -3.66
N TYR A 78 -14.18 -4.47 -3.15
CA TYR A 78 -13.18 -5.53 -3.28
C TYR A 78 -13.22 -6.49 -2.10
N ASP A 79 -13.62 -7.73 -2.37
CA ASP A 79 -13.56 -8.90 -1.49
C ASP A 79 -12.28 -9.74 -1.68
N GLY A 80 -11.49 -9.44 -2.72
CA GLY A 80 -10.30 -10.19 -3.17
C GLY A 80 -9.03 -10.06 -2.33
N GLY A 81 -9.11 -9.58 -1.09
CA GLY A 81 -8.02 -9.70 -0.13
C GLY A 81 -7.23 -8.43 0.21
N LEU A 82 -7.71 -7.24 -0.13
CA LEU A 82 -7.31 -6.04 0.63
C LEU A 82 -8.26 -5.85 1.83
N PRO A 83 -7.76 -5.50 3.03
CA PRO A 83 -8.64 -5.27 4.16
C PRO A 83 -9.62 -4.13 3.87
N GLN A 84 -10.91 -4.40 3.91
CA GLN A 84 -11.88 -3.34 4.16
C GLN A 84 -11.54 -2.76 5.53
N ALA A 85 -11.20 -1.48 5.58
CA ALA A 85 -10.92 -0.76 6.82
C ALA A 85 -12.14 -0.91 7.75
N GLY A 86 -12.07 -1.85 8.70
CA GLY A 86 -13.10 -2.02 9.73
C GLY A 86 -13.57 -3.45 10.06
N ARG A 87 -13.24 -4.54 9.34
CA ARG A 87 -13.69 -5.89 9.76
C ARG A 87 -12.63 -6.99 9.62
N ALA A 88 -12.41 -7.72 10.73
CA ALA A 88 -11.52 -8.87 10.91
C ALA A 88 -10.05 -8.65 10.49
N ALA A 89 -9.32 -7.88 11.31
CA ALA A 89 -7.97 -7.35 11.06
C ALA A 89 -6.88 -8.38 10.66
N ASP A 90 -7.09 -9.68 10.82
CA ASP A 90 -6.08 -10.73 10.53
C ASP A 90 -6.25 -11.47 9.19
N ARG A 91 -7.49 -11.77 8.76
CA ARG A 91 -7.72 -12.67 7.61
C ARG A 91 -7.54 -11.98 6.25
N GLY A 92 -7.68 -10.66 6.18
CA GLY A 92 -7.61 -9.89 4.92
C GLY A 92 -6.27 -9.20 4.64
N ARG A 93 -5.21 -9.44 5.44
CA ARG A 93 -3.91 -8.75 5.27
C ARG A 93 -2.87 -9.52 4.44
N ARG A 94 -3.20 -10.74 4.00
CA ARG A 94 -2.32 -11.56 3.15
C ARG A 94 -2.78 -11.43 1.71
N VAL A 95 -1.87 -10.98 0.85
CA VAL A 95 -2.15 -10.69 -0.56
C VAL A 95 -1.17 -11.50 -1.43
N PRO A 96 -1.60 -12.03 -2.59
CA PRO A 96 -0.71 -12.64 -3.58
C PRO A 96 0.46 -11.72 -3.98
N LEU A 97 1.57 -12.30 -4.45
CA LEU A 97 2.78 -11.55 -4.85
C LEU A 97 2.65 -10.84 -6.21
N ASP A 98 1.63 -11.19 -7.00
CA ASP A 98 1.31 -10.55 -8.29
C ASP A 98 0.37 -9.34 -8.14
N HIS A 99 -0.23 -9.16 -6.96
CA HIS A 99 -1.14 -8.04 -6.68
C HIS A 99 -0.38 -6.83 -6.13
N GLY A 100 -0.43 -5.72 -6.87
CA GLY A 100 0.24 -4.47 -6.52
C GLY A 100 1.74 -4.45 -6.80
N PHE A 101 2.37 -3.33 -6.44
CA PHE A 101 3.74 -3.00 -6.88
C PHE A 101 4.80 -3.18 -5.78
N CYS A 102 4.41 -3.49 -4.55
CA CYS A 102 5.32 -3.65 -3.41
C CYS A 102 6.35 -4.77 -3.62
N PRO A 103 5.99 -5.96 -4.14
CA PRO A 103 6.97 -7.01 -4.45
C PRO A 103 8.02 -6.54 -5.45
N TYR A 104 7.63 -5.77 -6.48
CA TYR A 104 8.58 -5.17 -7.42
C TYR A 104 9.59 -4.24 -6.73
N VAL A 105 9.12 -3.36 -5.83
CA VAL A 105 10.00 -2.45 -5.05
C VAL A 105 11.00 -3.25 -4.21
N VAL A 106 10.55 -4.33 -3.58
CA VAL A 106 11.39 -5.21 -2.76
C VAL A 106 12.46 -5.89 -3.60
N VAL A 107 12.06 -6.58 -4.67
CA VAL A 107 12.98 -7.32 -5.55
C VAL A 107 14.00 -6.40 -6.19
N ARG A 108 13.55 -5.23 -6.67
CA ARG A 108 14.45 -4.28 -7.36
C ARG A 108 15.28 -3.43 -6.40
N ARG A 109 15.01 -3.52 -5.09
CA ARG A 109 15.71 -2.84 -3.99
C ARG A 109 15.82 -1.33 -4.20
N LYS A 110 14.84 -0.75 -4.91
CA LYS A 110 14.84 0.65 -5.36
C LYS A 110 13.42 1.19 -5.26
N ALA A 111 13.31 2.45 -4.87
CA ALA A 111 12.03 3.15 -4.87
C ALA A 111 11.45 3.23 -6.29
N LEU A 112 10.13 3.19 -6.36
CA LEU A 112 9.32 3.25 -7.57
C LEU A 112 8.32 4.40 -7.41
N VAL A 113 8.20 5.22 -8.46
CA VAL A 113 7.23 6.30 -8.56
C VAL A 113 6.57 6.17 -9.92
N LEU A 114 5.24 6.10 -9.91
CA LEU A 114 4.37 6.00 -11.07
C LEU A 114 3.33 7.12 -10.94
N ASP A 115 3.55 8.20 -11.66
CA ASP A 115 2.66 9.38 -11.62
C ASP A 115 1.29 9.04 -12.24
N ASP A 116 1.29 8.32 -13.37
CA ASP A 116 0.15 7.54 -13.86
C ASP A 116 0.64 6.14 -14.24
N VAL A 117 0.08 5.09 -13.64
CA VAL A 117 0.47 3.69 -13.89
C VAL A 117 0.23 3.30 -15.35
N ARG A 118 -0.79 3.88 -16.00
CA ARG A 118 -1.15 3.57 -17.39
C ARG A 118 -0.11 4.04 -18.41
N ASP A 119 0.72 5.02 -18.04
CA ASP A 119 1.83 5.50 -18.88
C ASP A 119 3.00 4.50 -18.93
N TYR A 120 2.95 3.46 -18.10
CA TYR A 120 3.99 2.45 -18.02
C TYR A 120 3.41 1.07 -18.38
N PRO A 121 3.55 0.62 -19.64
CA PRO A 121 2.94 -0.64 -20.11
C PRO A 121 3.26 -1.85 -19.24
N ARG A 122 4.44 -1.88 -18.63
CA ARG A 122 4.83 -2.92 -17.68
C ARG A 122 3.90 -2.99 -16.47
N PHE A 123 3.49 -1.85 -15.91
CA PHE A 123 2.71 -1.77 -14.67
C PHE A 123 1.20 -1.69 -14.92
N ALA A 124 0.78 -1.30 -16.12
CA ALA A 124 -0.61 -1.15 -16.50
C ALA A 124 -1.44 -2.44 -16.40
N GLY A 125 -0.81 -3.62 -16.59
CA GLY A 125 -1.48 -4.92 -16.50
C GLY A 125 -1.59 -5.50 -15.09
N ASN A 126 -1.26 -4.75 -14.03
CA ASN A 126 -1.39 -5.26 -12.67
C ASN A 126 -2.88 -5.28 -12.24
N PRO A 127 -3.37 -6.34 -11.57
CA PRO A 127 -4.76 -6.45 -11.14
C PRO A 127 -5.30 -5.22 -10.40
N VAL A 128 -4.47 -4.55 -9.58
CA VAL A 128 -4.90 -3.35 -8.82
C VAL A 128 -5.27 -2.16 -9.70
N VAL A 129 -4.82 -2.11 -10.96
CA VAL A 129 -5.17 -1.05 -11.90
C VAL A 129 -6.64 -1.15 -12.31
N ASP A 130 -7.11 -2.37 -12.59
CA ASP A 130 -8.46 -2.60 -13.07
C ASP A 130 -9.45 -2.90 -11.93
N GLU A 131 -9.05 -3.75 -10.97
CA GLU A 131 -9.91 -4.19 -9.87
C GLU A 131 -10.17 -3.07 -8.85
N LEU A 132 -9.18 -2.20 -8.64
CA LEU A 132 -9.26 -1.11 -7.68
C LEU A 132 -9.20 0.26 -8.35
N GLY A 133 -9.02 0.33 -9.66
CA GLY A 133 -8.92 1.62 -10.36
C GLY A 133 -7.69 2.43 -9.98
N ILE A 134 -6.58 1.80 -9.56
CA ILE A 134 -5.37 2.52 -9.16
C ILE A 134 -4.72 3.19 -10.37
N ARG A 135 -4.43 4.47 -10.23
CA ARG A 135 -3.81 5.32 -11.25
C ARG A 135 -2.45 5.85 -10.86
N SER A 136 -2.13 6.03 -9.59
CA SER A 136 -0.77 6.43 -9.19
C SER A 136 -0.25 5.60 -8.04
N TYR A 137 1.07 5.47 -7.96
CA TYR A 137 1.76 4.70 -6.94
C TYR A 137 3.12 5.32 -6.63
N MET A 138 3.49 5.37 -5.35
CA MET A 138 4.89 5.50 -4.97
C MET A 138 5.23 4.59 -3.80
N GLY A 139 6.40 3.97 -3.84
CA GLY A 139 6.87 3.06 -2.81
C GLY A 139 8.38 3.03 -2.69
N ALA A 140 8.88 2.78 -1.48
CA ALA A 140 10.30 2.63 -1.19
C ALA A 140 10.58 1.39 -0.32
N PRO A 141 11.73 0.74 -0.53
CA PRO A 141 12.08 -0.47 0.20
C PRO A 141 12.40 -0.17 1.67
N LEU A 142 11.99 -1.06 2.56
CA LEU A 142 12.37 -1.07 3.97
C LEU A 142 13.61 -1.94 4.12
N VAL A 143 14.77 -1.29 4.26
CA VAL A 143 16.08 -1.96 4.33
C VAL A 143 16.54 -1.96 5.78
N ASP A 144 16.73 -3.14 6.36
CA ASP A 144 17.21 -3.23 7.75
C ASP A 144 18.71 -2.89 7.87
N HIS A 145 19.18 -2.80 9.12
CA HIS A 145 20.58 -2.47 9.43
C HIS A 145 21.62 -3.48 8.92
N HIS A 146 21.22 -4.69 8.49
CA HIS A 146 22.12 -5.63 7.81
C HIS A 146 22.02 -5.56 6.29
N GLY A 147 21.29 -4.58 5.76
CA GLY A 147 21.08 -4.44 4.33
C GLY A 147 20.06 -5.43 3.76
N GLN A 148 19.27 -6.14 4.56
CA GLN A 148 18.20 -6.99 4.04
C GLN A 148 16.97 -6.14 3.75
N VAL A 149 16.46 -6.16 2.51
CA VAL A 149 15.13 -5.58 2.24
C VAL A 149 14.09 -6.50 2.86
N LEU A 150 13.22 -5.96 3.70
CA LEU A 150 12.17 -6.70 4.40
C LEU A 150 10.80 -6.57 3.72
N GLY A 151 10.60 -5.46 3.02
CA GLY A 151 9.27 -5.01 2.60
C GLY A 151 9.31 -3.62 1.96
N SER A 152 8.17 -2.94 1.93
CA SER A 152 8.08 -1.56 1.43
C SER A 152 7.10 -0.71 2.26
N ALA A 153 7.36 0.59 2.29
CA ALA A 153 6.35 1.60 2.57
C ALA A 153 5.84 2.16 1.24
N ALA A 154 4.53 2.28 1.07
CA ALA A 154 3.94 2.72 -0.18
C ALA A 154 2.61 3.47 0.00
N VAL A 155 2.27 4.26 -1.01
CA VAL A 155 0.95 4.88 -1.18
C VAL A 155 0.45 4.67 -2.60
N MET A 156 -0.87 4.76 -2.76
CA MET A 156 -1.51 4.70 -4.07
C MET A 156 -2.77 5.56 -4.11
N ASP A 157 -3.22 5.87 -5.32
CA ASP A 157 -4.40 6.68 -5.57
C ASP A 157 -5.15 6.23 -6.83
N HIS A 158 -6.43 6.56 -6.92
CA HIS A 158 -7.28 6.40 -8.09
C HIS A 158 -7.11 7.55 -9.10
N GLU A 159 -6.36 8.59 -8.74
CA GLU A 159 -6.00 9.69 -9.63
C GLU A 159 -4.49 9.68 -9.98
N PRO A 160 -4.12 10.13 -11.19
CA PRO A 160 -2.73 10.48 -11.49
C PRO A 160 -2.22 11.55 -10.53
N ARG A 161 -0.96 11.44 -10.11
CA ARG A 161 -0.34 12.38 -9.18
C ARG A 161 1.07 12.74 -9.64
N PRO A 162 1.43 14.04 -9.76
CA PRO A 162 2.74 14.46 -10.21
C PRO A 162 3.75 14.43 -9.05
N TRP A 163 4.10 13.23 -8.57
CA TRP A 163 4.99 13.06 -7.42
C TRP A 163 6.37 13.64 -7.69
N GLY A 164 6.90 13.39 -8.88
CA GLY A 164 8.21 13.83 -9.31
C GLY A 164 9.33 13.51 -8.30
N ARG A 165 10.35 14.38 -8.27
CA ARG A 165 11.49 14.23 -7.35
C ARG A 165 11.10 14.43 -5.88
N GLN A 166 10.11 15.28 -5.61
CA GLN A 166 9.68 15.58 -4.24
C GLN A 166 9.04 14.35 -3.60
N GLY A 167 8.06 13.72 -4.26
CA GLY A 167 7.43 12.50 -3.78
C GLY A 167 8.43 11.35 -3.61
N LEU A 168 9.38 11.20 -4.55
CA LEU A 168 10.49 10.26 -4.42
C LEU A 168 11.34 10.51 -3.16
N GLY A 169 11.62 11.77 -2.84
CA GLY A 169 12.35 12.16 -1.63
C GLY A 169 11.55 11.82 -0.37
N THR A 170 10.28 12.20 -0.33
CA THR A 170 9.36 11.93 0.78
C THR A 170 9.25 10.44 1.08
N ILE A 171 8.94 9.61 0.08
CA ILE A 171 8.72 8.17 0.31
C ILE A 171 10.01 7.46 0.77
N LYS A 172 11.18 7.89 0.27
CA LYS A 172 12.47 7.37 0.72
C LYS A 172 12.76 7.76 2.17
N ALA A 173 12.49 9.02 2.55
CA ALA A 173 12.71 9.49 3.91
C ALA A 173 11.82 8.74 4.91
N MET A 174 10.52 8.63 4.60
CA MET A 174 9.55 7.89 5.43
C MET A 174 9.92 6.40 5.55
N ALA A 175 10.31 5.75 4.44
CA ALA A 175 10.73 4.34 4.47
C ALA A 175 12.00 4.13 5.30
N ARG A 176 12.97 5.06 5.20
CA ARG A 176 14.20 5.01 6.00
C ARG A 176 13.90 5.18 7.49
N GLU A 177 13.11 6.17 7.86
CA GLU A 177 12.71 6.40 9.25
C GLU A 177 12.03 5.17 9.86
N LEU A 178 11.10 4.55 9.13
CA LEU A 178 10.47 3.32 9.57
C LEU A 178 11.48 2.18 9.72
N ALA A 179 12.36 2.00 8.74
CA ALA A 179 13.34 0.92 8.73
C ALA A 179 14.37 1.05 9.87
N ASP A 180 14.81 2.27 10.17
CA ASP A 180 15.72 2.58 11.28
C ASP A 180 15.08 2.23 12.65
N GLY A 181 13.74 2.31 12.74
CA GLY A 181 12.97 1.92 13.92
C GLY A 181 12.71 0.41 14.07
N ILE A 182 13.02 -0.42 13.07
CA ILE A 182 12.82 -1.88 13.14
C ILE A 182 13.97 -2.52 13.94
N SER A 183 13.63 -3.06 15.10
CA SER A 183 14.60 -3.72 15.99
C SER A 183 14.14 -5.13 16.36
N PRO A 184 15.06 -6.05 16.73
CA PRO A 184 14.66 -7.35 17.26
C PRO A 184 13.82 -7.17 18.54
N PRO A 185 12.84 -8.04 18.81
CA PRO A 185 12.14 -8.01 20.09
C PRO A 185 13.13 -8.20 21.25
N PRO A 186 12.89 -7.57 22.43
CA PRO A 186 13.75 -7.74 23.59
C PRO A 186 13.86 -9.23 23.98
N ARG A 187 15.02 -9.65 24.48
CA ARG A 187 15.20 -11.04 24.97
C ARG A 187 14.21 -11.31 26.11
N GLY A 188 13.37 -12.34 25.95
CA GLY A 188 12.36 -12.71 26.96
C GLY A 188 11.06 -11.88 26.91
N ALA A 189 10.90 -10.97 25.93
CA ALA A 189 9.63 -10.28 25.73
C ALA A 189 8.52 -11.27 25.34
N ALA A 190 7.34 -11.10 25.93
CA ALA A 190 6.13 -11.76 25.45
C ALA A 190 5.90 -11.38 23.98
N PRO A 191 5.35 -12.30 23.15
CA PRO A 191 5.20 -12.11 21.69
C PRO A 191 4.41 -10.86 21.27
N ALA A 192 3.74 -10.16 22.20
CA ALA A 192 2.90 -9.00 21.96
C ALA A 192 3.66 -7.66 21.82
N GLN A 193 4.91 -7.53 22.31
CA GLN A 193 5.63 -6.26 22.15
C GLN A 193 6.01 -6.07 20.67
N ALA A 194 5.58 -4.94 20.10
CA ALA A 194 5.79 -4.65 18.70
C ALA A 194 7.25 -4.21 18.49
N PRO A 195 8.00 -4.77 17.52
CA PRO A 195 9.43 -4.52 17.31
C PRO A 195 9.77 -3.12 16.77
N TYR A 196 8.82 -2.17 16.81
CA TYR A 196 8.95 -0.87 16.18
C TYR A 196 9.23 0.19 17.24
N GLY A 197 10.41 0.81 17.19
CA GLY A 197 10.77 2.00 17.96
C GLY A 197 10.13 3.28 17.38
N LEU A 198 8.86 3.21 16.99
CA LEU A 198 8.12 4.37 16.48
C LEU A 198 7.54 5.14 17.66
N ALA A 199 7.90 6.42 17.79
CA ALA A 199 7.24 7.29 18.75
C ALA A 199 5.74 7.36 18.42
N GLN A 200 4.88 7.04 19.40
CA GLN A 200 3.45 7.24 19.27
C GLN A 200 3.19 8.75 19.19
N ALA A 201 2.88 9.28 18.01
CA ALA A 201 2.38 10.65 17.91
C ALA A 201 1.00 10.71 18.61
N PRO A 202 0.72 11.72 19.45
CA PRO A 202 -0.57 11.82 20.12
C PRO A 202 -1.68 11.91 19.08
N TYR A 203 -2.66 11.02 19.21
CA TYR A 203 -3.90 11.02 18.42
C TYR A 203 -4.58 12.40 18.53
N GLY A 204 -4.44 13.24 17.50
CA GLY A 204 -5.31 14.39 17.27
C GLY A 204 -6.53 13.96 16.44
N PRO A 205 -7.73 14.54 16.65
CA PRO A 205 -8.93 14.13 15.92
C PRO A 205 -8.72 14.26 14.41
N ALA A 206 -9.19 13.26 13.67
CA ALA A 206 -9.17 13.24 12.22
C ALA A 206 -9.93 14.47 11.67
N GLN A 207 -9.22 15.36 10.98
CA GLN A 207 -9.87 16.34 10.13
C GLN A 207 -10.38 15.62 8.88
N ALA A 208 -11.66 15.81 8.55
CA ALA A 208 -12.31 15.21 7.39
C ALA A 208 -11.53 15.55 6.10
N PRO A 209 -11.31 14.59 5.18
CA PRO A 209 -10.46 14.81 4.01
C PRO A 209 -11.13 15.59 2.87
N TYR A 210 -12.34 16.13 3.06
CA TYR A 210 -13.06 16.86 2.02
C TYR A 210 -13.59 18.17 2.56
N GLY A 211 -13.05 19.30 2.04
CA GLY A 211 -13.66 20.61 2.22
C GLY A 211 -15.04 20.66 1.52
N PRO A 212 -15.93 21.57 1.94
CA PRO A 212 -17.26 21.67 1.36
C PRO A 212 -17.14 22.25 -0.06
N GLY A 213 -17.18 21.38 -1.07
CA GLY A 213 -17.06 21.85 -2.47
C GLY A 213 -17.20 20.80 -3.57
N GLY A 214 -17.48 19.53 -3.25
CA GLY A 214 -17.81 18.53 -4.26
C GLY A 214 -19.30 18.57 -4.59
N THR A 215 -19.66 19.17 -5.72
CA THR A 215 -21.02 19.10 -6.29
C THR A 215 -21.44 17.63 -6.50
N PRO A 216 -22.68 17.24 -6.17
CA PRO A 216 -23.17 15.92 -6.51
C PRO A 216 -23.37 15.86 -8.03
N TYR A 217 -22.79 14.85 -8.67
CA TYR A 217 -23.02 14.53 -10.07
C TYR A 217 -24.53 14.28 -10.27
N GLY A 218 -25.19 15.27 -10.88
CA GLY A 218 -26.53 15.14 -11.43
C GLY A 218 -26.47 14.34 -12.73
N GLY A 219 -27.05 13.15 -12.71
CA GLY A 219 -27.49 12.42 -13.89
C GLY A 219 -29.01 12.42 -13.89
N THR A 220 -29.60 13.14 -14.84
CA THR A 220 -31.04 13.31 -15.04
C THR A 220 -31.73 11.98 -15.34
N TRP A 221 -32.67 11.56 -14.49
CA TRP A 221 -33.76 10.69 -14.90
C TRP A 221 -34.93 11.56 -15.35
N SER A 222 -35.24 11.47 -16.65
CA SER A 222 -36.41 12.08 -17.26
C SER A 222 -37.65 11.29 -16.83
N ALA A 223 -38.57 11.96 -16.15
CA ALA A 223 -39.95 11.52 -16.00
C ALA A 223 -40.84 12.73 -16.32
N TYR A 224 -41.17 12.87 -17.60
CA TYR A 224 -42.33 13.64 -18.03
C TYR A 224 -43.59 12.87 -17.66
N GLY A 225 -44.52 13.54 -17.00
CA GLY A 225 -45.84 13.00 -16.66
C GLY A 225 -46.60 13.93 -15.72
N ASP A 226 -46.68 15.21 -16.11
CA ASP A 226 -47.41 16.25 -15.39
C ASP A 226 -48.92 16.11 -15.67
N ALA A 227 -49.72 16.15 -14.62
CA ALA A 227 -51.17 16.13 -14.69
C ALA A 227 -51.70 17.55 -14.43
N GLY A 228 -52.18 18.18 -15.52
CA GLY A 228 -53.35 19.06 -15.57
C GLY A 228 -53.45 20.27 -14.64
N ALA A 229 -53.59 21.47 -15.22
CA ALA A 229 -54.88 22.17 -15.34
C ALA A 229 -54.71 23.68 -15.64
N TYR A 230 -55.23 24.11 -16.80
CA TYR A 230 -55.94 25.37 -17.11
C TYR A 230 -56.53 25.09 -18.52
N GLY A 231 -57.79 25.23 -18.89
CA GLY A 231 -58.89 26.10 -18.47
C GLY A 231 -59.51 26.63 -19.78
N GLY A 232 -60.71 26.18 -20.13
CA GLY A 232 -61.45 26.54 -21.35
C GLY A 232 -62.65 25.62 -21.56
#